data_AF-A0AAW9IXS9-F1
#
_entry.id   AF-A0AAW9IXS9-F1
#
_cell.length_a   1.000
_cell.length_b   1.000
_cell.length_c   1.000
_cell.angle_alpha   90.00
_cell.angle_beta   90.00
_cell.angle_gamma   90.00
#
_symmetry.space_group_name_H-M   'P 1'
#
loop_
_entity.id
_entity.type
_entity.pdbx_description
1 polymer ?
#
loop_
_entity_poly.entity_id
_entity_poly.type
_entity_poly.pdbx_seq_one_letter_code
_entity_poly.pdbx_strand_id
1 'polypeptide(L)'
;YMYIEQDIFYDDDVQNRHINFKAGENVHLDGKKAEEFFRWRENNDGSGLANADLDRIKNQQQFMGKLVDKALSPSIVFKAPKILKAISENVETNIPAKNLVSLGMKIIRLKPEDIIMQTLQGETDYIYGESFLIADKNSNRELIDALNA
;
A
#
# COMPACT_ATOMS: atom_id res chain seq x y z
N TYR A 1 11.06 -0.74 9.54
CA TYR A 1 10.10 -0.89 10.65
C TYR A 1 8.93 0.03 10.37
N MET A 2 7.72 -0.43 10.67
CA MET A 2 6.48 0.33 10.57
C MET A 2 6.05 0.75 11.97
N TYR A 3 5.67 2.01 12.12
CA TYR A 3 5.06 2.48 13.36
C TYR A 3 3.57 2.16 13.35
N ILE A 4 3.04 1.62 14.45
CA ILE A 4 1.64 1.22 14.57
C ILE A 4 0.89 2.30 15.33
N GLU A 5 -0.06 2.97 14.67
CA GLU A 5 -0.77 4.13 15.24
C GLU A 5 -1.86 3.73 16.23
N GLN A 6 -2.50 2.58 16.03
CA GLN A 6 -3.59 2.08 16.87
C GLN A 6 -3.56 0.57 17.01
N ASP A 7 -4.25 0.05 18.02
CA ASP A 7 -4.32 -1.39 18.25
C ASP A 7 -5.02 -2.09 17.08
N ILE A 8 -4.34 -3.10 16.54
CA ILE A 8 -4.85 -3.96 15.47
C ILE A 8 -4.94 -5.37 16.06
N PHE A 9 -6.17 -5.82 16.28
CA PHE A 9 -6.47 -7.15 16.79
C PHE A 9 -7.61 -7.77 15.97
N TYR A 10 -7.24 -8.74 15.14
CA TYR A 10 -8.17 -9.43 14.27
C TYR A 10 -7.86 -10.92 14.22
N ASP A 11 -8.86 -11.73 14.52
CA ASP A 11 -8.80 -13.17 14.59
C ASP A 11 -9.93 -13.78 13.73
N ASP A 12 -9.55 -14.61 12.77
CA ASP A 12 -10.43 -15.35 11.87
C ASP A 12 -9.85 -16.76 11.64
N ASP A 13 -10.35 -17.72 12.43
CA ASP A 13 -10.00 -19.13 12.35
C ASP A 13 -10.32 -19.76 10.98
N VAL A 14 -11.35 -19.26 10.27
CA VAL A 14 -11.77 -19.83 8.98
C VAL A 14 -10.75 -19.51 7.90
N GLN A 15 -10.18 -18.31 7.94
CA GLN A 15 -9.11 -17.88 7.04
C GLN A 15 -7.70 -18.07 7.61
N ASN A 16 -7.57 -18.65 8.82
CA ASN A 16 -6.32 -18.80 9.55
C ASN A 16 -5.53 -17.47 9.64
N ARG A 17 -6.24 -16.38 9.96
CA ARG A 17 -5.68 -15.03 10.09
C ARG A 17 -5.75 -14.59 11.54
N HIS A 18 -4.59 -14.36 12.13
CA HIS A 18 -4.43 -13.91 13.51
C HIS A 18 -3.47 -12.73 13.51
N ILE A 19 -4.02 -11.53 13.65
CA ILE A 19 -3.30 -10.25 13.59
C ILE A 19 -3.29 -9.65 14.98
N ASN A 20 -2.09 -9.27 15.45
CA ASN A 20 -1.91 -8.59 16.71
C ASN A 20 -0.76 -7.59 16.61
N PHE A 21 -1.11 -6.31 16.47
CA PHE A 21 -0.19 -5.19 16.58
C PHE A 21 -0.65 -4.25 17.69
N LYS A 22 0.29 -3.75 18.48
CA LYS A 22 0.03 -2.81 19.58
C LYS A 22 0.37 -1.39 19.19
N ALA A 23 -0.52 -0.47 19.52
CA ALA A 23 -0.30 0.96 19.31
C ALA A 23 1.03 1.41 19.94
N GLY A 24 1.75 2.26 19.22
CA GLY A 24 3.04 2.81 19.65
C GLY A 24 4.26 1.94 19.38
N GLU A 25 4.08 0.70 18.91
CA GLU A 25 5.20 -0.18 18.60
C GLU A 25 5.79 0.08 17.21
N ASN A 26 7.07 -0.29 17.04
CA ASN A 26 7.74 -0.30 15.75
C ASN A 26 7.95 -1.76 15.29
N VAL A 27 7.17 -2.22 14.32
CA VAL A 27 7.16 -3.63 13.87
C VAL A 27 8.05 -3.82 12.65
N HIS A 28 8.82 -4.92 12.63
CA HIS A 28 9.38 -5.42 11.38
C HIS A 28 8.29 -6.15 10.59
N LEU A 29 7.85 -5.54 9.49
CA LEU A 29 6.89 -6.16 8.59
C LEU A 29 7.63 -7.11 7.63
N ASP A 30 7.57 -8.41 7.92
CA ASP A 30 7.84 -9.44 6.92
C ASP A 30 6.65 -9.56 5.94
N GLY A 31 6.69 -10.53 5.02
CA GLY A 31 5.63 -10.67 4.01
C GLY A 31 4.23 -10.86 4.61
N LYS A 32 4.10 -11.67 5.66
CA LYS A 32 2.82 -11.96 6.31
C LYS A 32 2.33 -10.73 7.09
N LYS A 33 3.19 -10.14 7.92
CA LYS A 33 2.83 -8.94 8.70
C LYS A 33 2.54 -7.72 7.82
N ALA A 34 3.24 -7.59 6.70
CA ALA A 34 2.96 -6.54 5.72
C ALA A 34 1.55 -6.68 5.17
N GLU A 35 1.20 -7.88 4.69
CA GLU A 35 -0.14 -8.19 4.20
C GLU A 35 -1.21 -7.89 5.27
N GLU A 36 -1.01 -8.35 6.49
CA GLU A 36 -1.91 -8.12 7.62
C GLU A 36 -2.10 -6.62 7.89
N PHE A 37 -1.02 -5.84 7.90
CA PHE A 37 -1.04 -4.40 8.18
C PHE A 37 -1.81 -3.60 7.12
N PHE A 38 -1.48 -3.74 5.83
CA PHE A 38 -2.09 -2.89 4.80
C PHE A 38 -3.48 -3.37 4.34
N ARG A 39 -3.89 -4.60 4.70
CA ARG A 39 -5.23 -5.13 4.41
C ARG A 39 -6.22 -4.94 5.56
N TRP A 40 -5.74 -4.71 6.78
CA TRP A 40 -6.60 -4.54 7.95
C TRP A 40 -7.59 -3.37 7.77
N ARG A 41 -8.79 -3.54 8.34
CA ARG A 41 -9.91 -2.58 8.27
C ARG A 41 -10.56 -2.39 9.63
N GLU A 42 -10.84 -3.50 10.31
CA GLU A 42 -11.58 -3.54 11.56
C GLU A 42 -11.05 -4.68 12.44
N ASN A 43 -11.20 -4.50 13.74
CA ASN A 43 -10.92 -5.47 14.78
C ASN A 43 -12.18 -6.30 15.06
N ASN A 44 -12.02 -7.44 15.75
CA ASN A 44 -13.17 -8.29 16.10
C ASN A 44 -14.19 -7.59 17.03
N ASP A 45 -13.79 -6.56 17.77
CA ASP A 45 -14.66 -5.78 18.65
C ASP A 45 -15.41 -4.64 17.91
N GLY A 46 -15.23 -4.53 16.58
CA GLY A 46 -15.83 -3.50 15.74
C GLY A 46 -15.08 -2.16 15.76
N SER A 47 -14.00 -2.02 16.54
CA SER A 47 -13.10 -0.87 16.42
C SER A 47 -12.27 -0.95 15.13
N GLY A 48 -11.80 0.17 14.59
CA GLY A 48 -10.96 0.14 13.40
C GLY A 48 -10.94 1.44 12.61
N LEU A 49 -10.80 1.30 11.30
CA LEU A 49 -10.74 2.40 10.35
C LEU A 49 -12.12 3.02 10.15
N ALA A 50 -12.30 4.25 10.63
CA ALA A 50 -13.59 4.95 10.60
C ALA A 50 -14.18 5.09 9.19
N ASN A 51 -13.33 5.32 8.18
CA ASN A 51 -13.74 5.46 6.77
C ASN A 51 -13.42 4.20 5.94
N ALA A 52 -13.32 3.04 6.60
CA ALA A 52 -13.06 1.75 6.00
C ALA A 52 -11.91 1.78 4.98
N ASP A 53 -12.23 1.64 3.69
CA ASP A 53 -11.26 1.51 2.62
C ASP A 53 -10.47 2.81 2.35
N LEU A 54 -11.06 4.00 2.59
CA LEU A 54 -10.37 5.27 2.42
C LEU A 54 -9.22 5.45 3.42
N ASP A 55 -9.45 5.03 4.66
CA ASP A 55 -8.40 5.01 5.67
C ASP A 55 -7.42 3.85 5.44
N ARG A 56 -7.87 2.71 4.88
CA ARG A 56 -6.96 1.59 4.54
C ARG A 56 -5.92 2.01 3.49
N ILE A 57 -6.29 2.90 2.57
CA ILE A 57 -5.35 3.46 1.60
C ILE A 57 -4.20 4.19 2.30
N LYS A 58 -4.41 4.82 3.47
CA LYS A 58 -3.33 5.45 4.25
C LYS A 58 -2.32 4.41 4.72
N ASN A 59 -2.75 3.26 5.24
CA ASN A 59 -1.85 2.17 5.62
C ASN A 59 -1.08 1.63 4.40
N GLN A 60 -1.74 1.52 3.25
CA GLN A 60 -1.10 1.11 1.99
C GLN A 60 -0.04 2.13 1.53
N GLN A 61 -0.31 3.43 1.65
CA GLN A 61 0.63 4.50 1.35
C GLN A 61 1.82 4.50 2.33
N GLN A 62 1.58 4.32 3.62
CA GLN A 62 2.65 4.15 4.62
C GLN A 62 3.54 2.96 4.28
N PHE A 63 2.95 1.82 3.96
CA PHE A 63 3.67 0.62 3.53
C PHE A 63 4.48 0.88 2.25
N MET A 64 3.87 1.52 1.24
CA MET A 64 4.55 1.87 0.00
C MET A 64 5.72 2.83 0.25
N GLY A 65 5.59 3.78 1.18
CA GLY A 65 6.68 4.66 1.58
C GLY A 65 7.86 3.87 2.16
N LYS A 66 7.60 2.92 3.07
CA LYS A 66 8.65 2.03 3.61
C LYS A 66 9.24 1.09 2.56
N LEU A 67 8.44 0.67 1.59
CA LEU A 67 8.90 -0.15 0.47
C LEU A 67 9.83 0.65 -0.44
N VAL A 68 9.50 1.90 -0.74
CA VAL A 68 10.34 2.85 -1.47
C VAL A 68 11.65 3.09 -0.73
N ASP A 69 11.62 3.41 0.57
CA ASP A 69 12.83 3.57 1.40
C ASP A 69 13.73 2.34 1.30
N LYS A 70 13.12 1.13 1.31
CA LYS A 70 13.85 -0.12 1.20
C LYS A 70 14.44 -0.33 -0.20
N ALA A 71 13.68 0.01 -1.24
CA ALA A 71 14.06 -0.08 -2.64
C ALA A 71 15.16 0.92 -3.02
N LEU A 72 15.26 2.05 -2.32
CA LEU A 72 16.33 3.04 -2.49
C LEU A 72 17.58 2.72 -1.65
N SER A 73 17.52 1.73 -0.75
CA SER A 73 18.67 1.38 0.09
C SER A 73 19.81 0.78 -0.74
N PRO A 74 21.10 1.12 -0.48
CA PRO A 74 22.23 0.57 -1.24
C PRO A 74 22.30 -0.96 -1.25
N SER A 75 21.78 -1.59 -0.18
CA SER A 75 21.73 -3.06 -0.05
C SER A 75 20.83 -3.75 -1.08
N ILE A 76 19.94 -3.02 -1.75
CA ILE A 76 18.97 -3.58 -2.70
C ILE A 76 19.66 -4.14 -3.94
N VAL A 77 20.79 -3.56 -4.36
CA VAL A 77 21.48 -3.92 -5.61
C VAL A 77 21.90 -5.39 -5.58
N PHE A 78 22.37 -5.86 -4.41
CA PHE A 78 22.73 -7.26 -4.18
C PHE A 78 21.52 -8.22 -4.17
N LYS A 79 20.31 -7.69 -3.93
CA LYS A 79 19.06 -8.46 -3.86
C LYS A 79 18.23 -8.38 -5.14
N ALA A 80 18.55 -7.46 -6.04
CA ALA A 80 17.77 -7.18 -7.25
C ALA A 80 17.50 -8.44 -8.12
N PRO A 81 18.47 -9.35 -8.39
CA PRO A 81 18.19 -10.55 -9.16
C PRO A 81 17.13 -11.45 -8.51
N LYS A 82 17.18 -11.61 -7.17
CA LYS A 82 16.21 -12.42 -6.43
C LYS A 82 14.82 -11.77 -6.43
N ILE A 83 14.76 -10.45 -6.33
CA ILE A 83 13.51 -9.68 -6.38
C ILE A 83 12.86 -9.79 -7.77
N LEU A 84 13.63 -9.61 -8.85
CA LEU A 84 13.13 -9.74 -10.22
C LEU A 84 12.59 -11.13 -10.51
N LYS A 85 13.27 -12.18 -10.00
CA LYS A 85 12.78 -13.55 -10.09
C LYS A 85 11.44 -13.72 -9.37
N ALA A 86 11.33 -13.23 -8.13
CA ALA A 86 10.09 -13.30 -7.36
C ALA A 86 8.93 -12.56 -8.05
N ILE A 87 9.19 -11.39 -8.64
CA ILE A 87 8.20 -10.66 -9.44
C ILE A 87 7.77 -11.49 -10.65
N SER A 88 8.72 -12.01 -11.44
CA SER A 88 8.42 -12.80 -12.63
C SER A 88 7.62 -14.09 -12.34
N GLU A 89 7.76 -14.66 -11.14
CA GLU A 89 7.06 -15.88 -10.74
C GLU A 89 5.69 -15.63 -10.10
N ASN A 90 5.45 -14.43 -9.53
CA ASN A 90 4.27 -14.16 -8.69
C ASN A 90 3.45 -12.93 -9.11
N VAL A 91 3.88 -12.17 -10.12
CA VAL A 91 3.20 -10.96 -10.58
C VAL A 91 2.85 -11.11 -12.05
N GLU A 92 1.54 -11.04 -12.33
CA GLU A 92 1.04 -10.93 -13.70
C GLU A 92 1.19 -9.47 -14.17
N THR A 93 1.92 -9.27 -15.26
CA THR A 93 2.15 -7.93 -15.81
C THR A 93 2.35 -7.98 -17.32
N ASN A 94 1.92 -6.93 -18.01
CA ASN A 94 2.20 -6.70 -19.43
C ASN A 94 3.56 -6.00 -19.66
N ILE A 95 4.32 -5.70 -18.60
CA ILE A 95 5.63 -5.07 -18.71
C ILE A 95 6.67 -6.14 -19.08
N PRO A 96 7.35 -6.04 -20.23
CA PRO A 96 8.40 -6.99 -20.59
C PRO A 96 9.55 -7.00 -19.57
N ALA A 97 10.18 -8.16 -19.34
CA ALA A 97 11.26 -8.30 -18.35
C ALA A 97 12.40 -7.27 -18.53
N LYS A 98 12.80 -6.96 -19.78
CA LYS A 98 13.80 -5.92 -20.07
C LYS A 98 13.37 -4.52 -19.60
N ASN A 99 12.08 -4.21 -19.68
CA ASN A 99 11.51 -2.94 -19.24
C ASN A 99 11.43 -2.87 -17.72
N LEU A 100 11.17 -3.99 -17.03
CA LEU A 100 11.23 -4.05 -15.56
C LEU A 100 12.62 -3.72 -15.02
N VAL A 101 13.68 -4.20 -15.65
CA VAL A 101 15.07 -3.86 -15.27
C VAL A 101 15.33 -2.37 -15.47
N SER A 102 14.96 -1.83 -16.64
CA SER A 102 15.11 -0.40 -16.92
C SER A 102 14.31 0.47 -15.94
N LEU A 103 13.08 0.07 -15.62
CA LEU A 103 12.23 0.73 -14.66
C LEU A 103 12.84 0.71 -13.25
N GLY A 104 13.36 -0.44 -12.81
CA GLY A 104 14.08 -0.57 -11.55
C GLY A 104 15.29 0.38 -11.48
N MET A 105 16.07 0.49 -12.55
CA MET A 105 17.21 1.42 -12.63
C MET A 105 16.80 2.89 -12.58
N LYS A 106 15.59 3.25 -13.02
CA LYS A 106 15.04 4.60 -12.83
C LYS A 106 14.58 4.80 -11.39
N ILE A 107 13.89 3.82 -10.81
CA ILE A 107 13.39 3.88 -9.43
C ILE A 107 14.53 4.10 -8.44
N ILE A 108 15.65 3.39 -8.55
CA ILE A 108 16.79 3.56 -7.62
C ILE A 108 17.46 4.95 -7.69
N ARG A 109 17.13 5.76 -8.71
CA ARG A 109 17.62 7.14 -8.86
C ARG A 109 16.63 8.18 -8.33
N LEU A 110 15.41 7.76 -8.01
CA LEU A 110 14.41 8.62 -7.39
C LEU A 110 14.81 8.90 -5.94
N LYS A 111 14.37 10.05 -5.45
CA LYS A 111 14.36 10.40 -4.04
C LYS A 111 12.94 10.19 -3.49
N PRO A 112 12.79 10.03 -2.16
CA PRO A 112 11.46 9.96 -1.55
C PRO A 112 10.55 11.15 -1.90
N GLU A 113 11.13 12.35 -2.07
CA GLU A 113 10.42 13.57 -2.49
C GLU A 113 9.88 13.53 -3.93
N ASP A 114 10.42 12.65 -4.79
CA ASP A 114 9.95 12.47 -6.17
C ASP A 114 8.68 11.58 -6.25
N ILE A 115 8.28 10.96 -5.13
CA ILE A 115 7.18 10.01 -5.09
C ILE A 115 6.01 10.62 -4.34
N ILE A 116 4.99 10.96 -5.11
CA ILE A 116 3.74 11.53 -4.61
C ILE A 116 2.70 10.41 -4.54
N MET A 117 2.07 10.25 -3.39
CA MET A 117 0.95 9.33 -3.19
C MET A 117 -0.29 10.16 -2.84
N GLN A 118 -1.35 10.00 -3.61
CA GLN A 118 -2.62 10.68 -3.40
C GLN A 118 -3.77 9.68 -3.47
N THR A 119 -4.84 10.00 -2.74
CA THR A 119 -6.10 9.28 -2.79
C THR A 119 -7.10 10.10 -3.59
N LEU A 120 -7.83 9.45 -4.49
CA LEU A 120 -8.91 10.08 -5.25
C LEU A 120 -9.96 10.66 -4.28
N GLN A 121 -10.26 11.95 -4.43
CA GLN A 121 -11.23 12.66 -3.60
C GLN A 121 -12.66 12.43 -4.11
N GLY A 122 -13.63 12.37 -3.21
CA GLY A 122 -15.03 12.15 -3.55
C GLY A 122 -15.91 12.00 -2.31
N GLU A 123 -17.19 11.77 -2.54
CA GLU A 123 -18.18 11.57 -1.50
C GLU A 123 -18.75 10.15 -1.58
N THR A 124 -19.15 9.59 -0.44
CA THR A 124 -19.80 8.28 -0.40
C THR A 124 -21.30 8.43 -0.61
N ASP A 125 -21.89 7.57 -1.44
CA ASP A 125 -23.33 7.56 -1.71
C ASP A 125 -23.84 6.14 -1.95
N TYR A 126 -25.14 5.92 -1.73
CA TYR A 126 -25.81 4.67 -2.02
C TYR A 126 -26.60 4.76 -3.33
N ILE A 127 -26.12 4.06 -4.35
CA ILE A 127 -26.78 4.00 -5.66
C ILE A 127 -27.35 2.60 -5.84
N TYR A 128 -28.68 2.50 -5.99
CA TYR A 128 -29.40 1.21 -6.07
C TYR A 128 -29.16 0.28 -4.87
N GLY A 129 -28.92 0.85 -3.68
CA GLY A 129 -28.70 0.10 -2.43
C GLY A 129 -27.25 -0.35 -2.20
N GLU A 130 -26.35 -0.06 -3.13
CA GLU A 130 -24.92 -0.38 -3.03
C GLU A 130 -24.11 0.88 -2.71
N SER A 131 -23.04 0.72 -1.93
CA SER A 131 -22.16 1.83 -1.52
C SER A 131 -21.13 2.16 -2.61
N PHE A 132 -21.06 3.43 -2.99
CA PHE A 132 -20.13 3.97 -3.99
C PHE A 132 -19.31 5.11 -3.42
N LEU A 133 -18.10 5.30 -3.97
CA LEU A 133 -17.36 6.55 -3.90
C LEU A 133 -17.57 7.32 -5.21
N ILE A 134 -18.29 8.44 -5.16
CA ILE A 134 -18.51 9.33 -6.30
C ILE A 134 -17.33 10.32 -6.34
N ALA A 135 -16.43 10.12 -7.31
CA ALA A 135 -15.24 10.95 -7.46
C ALA A 135 -15.61 12.39 -7.86
N ASP A 136 -15.04 13.38 -7.15
CA ASP A 136 -15.25 14.79 -7.50
C ASP A 136 -14.21 15.27 -8.50
N LYS A 137 -14.66 15.68 -9.69
CA LYS A 137 -13.74 16.07 -10.77
C LYS A 137 -12.93 17.32 -10.42
N ASN A 138 -13.53 18.28 -9.71
CA ASN A 138 -12.87 19.54 -9.40
C ASN A 138 -11.75 19.37 -8.37
N SER A 139 -12.02 18.60 -7.31
CA SER A 139 -11.07 18.27 -6.25
C SER A 139 -9.90 17.43 -6.76
N ASN A 140 -10.11 16.64 -7.82
CA ASN A 140 -9.07 15.80 -8.42
C ASN A 140 -8.40 16.44 -9.65
N ARG A 141 -8.66 17.72 -9.95
CA ARG A 141 -8.14 18.35 -11.18
C ARG A 141 -6.61 18.27 -11.26
N GLU A 142 -5.91 18.60 -10.18
CA GLU A 142 -4.44 18.57 -10.16
C GLU A 142 -3.88 17.16 -10.39
N LEU A 143 -4.49 16.16 -9.77
CA LEU A 143 -4.14 14.75 -9.98
C LEU A 143 -4.34 14.33 -11.44
N ILE A 144 -5.47 14.73 -12.04
CA ILE A 144 -5.80 14.43 -13.43
C ILE A 144 -4.83 15.15 -14.38
N ASP A 145 -4.53 16.42 -14.14
CA ASP A 145 -3.61 17.21 -14.97
C ASP A 145 -2.19 16.63 -14.90
N ALA A 146 -1.74 16.21 -13.72
CA ALA A 146 -0.43 15.60 -13.54
C ALA A 146 -0.27 14.25 -14.28
N LEU A 147 -1.36 13.50 -14.48
CA LEU A 147 -1.34 12.22 -15.22
C LEU A 147 -1.38 12.40 -16.74
N ASN A 148 -1.81 13.58 -17.23
CA ASN A 148 -1.90 13.89 -18.65
C ASN A 148 -0.67 14.65 -19.20
N ALA A 149 0.25 15.06 -18.33
CA ALA A 149 1.48 15.77 -18.66
C ALA A 149 2.58 14.83 -19.20
#